data_AF-A0A1F9PGV7-F1
#
_entry.id   AF-A0A1F9PGV7-F1
#
_cell.length_a   1.000
_cell.length_b   1.000
_cell.length_c   1.000
_cell.angle_alpha   90.00
_cell.angle_beta   90.00
_cell.angle_gamma   90.00
#
_symmetry.space_group_name_H-M   'P 1'
#
loop_
_entity.id
_entity.type
_entity.pdbx_description
1 polymer ?
#
loop_
_entity_poly.entity_id
_entity_poly.type
_entity_poly.pdbx_seq_one_letter_code
_entity_poly.pdbx_strand_id
1 'polypeptide(L)'
;MIKLSDIPKTLEQVRDMARTKLKGICAAYPSCDGNFDKICQREAYGKPIGLGGAGQGRSFRANTEALAKIEFNMSVLGDHFEPDTSSSFLGIDLRFPVLSSSTAGAQNYNDALDETQFCTSILKGSKEAGTIGLRGDTWFYTLENHPSLNAMKACTGFGIPIFKPRSQDVLKQLIEKAEEYGCKAVGVDLDGCGSTIMARQGMPVFRKNVRDIEELVRFSSLPFIAKGIMMPEEAQKCVDAGVSVIAVSNHGGRVLDSTPGVATVLPLIRKKLGKSVTITADGGVRTGYDVLKMLALGADAVLLGRDIIRAAVGAGTLGVKLHLEHVHQTLIKAMFMTGTKNIKMADSRILFNQD
;
A
#
# COMPACT_ATOMS: atom_id res chain seq x y z
N MET A 1 -0.64 -0.30 -33.51
CA MET A 1 -2.00 0.11 -33.07
C MET A 1 -2.56 -1.01 -32.20
N ILE A 2 -3.09 -0.69 -31.02
CA ILE A 2 -3.81 -1.65 -30.16
C ILE A 2 -5.21 -1.83 -30.78
N LYS A 3 -5.67 -3.07 -31.01
CA LYS A 3 -7.03 -3.29 -31.50
C LYS A 3 -8.03 -3.07 -30.36
N LEU A 4 -9.22 -2.55 -30.65
CA LEU A 4 -10.29 -2.39 -29.65
C LEU A 4 -10.67 -3.72 -28.95
N SER A 5 -10.47 -4.86 -29.60
CA SER A 5 -10.62 -6.21 -29.02
C SER A 5 -9.63 -6.51 -27.91
N ASP A 6 -8.50 -5.81 -27.86
CA ASP A 6 -7.38 -6.11 -26.96
C ASP A 6 -7.46 -5.29 -25.67
N ILE A 7 -8.45 -4.39 -25.55
CA ILE A 7 -8.72 -3.61 -24.34
C ILE A 7 -9.54 -4.48 -23.38
N PRO A 8 -9.03 -4.78 -22.16
CA PRO A 8 -9.76 -5.62 -21.21
C PRO A 8 -11.01 -4.91 -20.69
N LYS A 9 -12.12 -5.64 -20.64
CA LYS A 9 -13.42 -5.20 -20.14
C LYS A 9 -13.68 -5.67 -18.71
N THR A 10 -12.97 -6.68 -18.24
CA THR A 10 -13.14 -7.25 -16.90
C THR A 10 -11.82 -7.31 -16.14
N LEU A 11 -11.91 -7.31 -14.81
CA LEU A 11 -10.74 -7.50 -13.96
C LEU A 11 -10.06 -8.86 -14.21
N GLU A 12 -10.81 -9.89 -14.59
CA GLU A 12 -10.21 -11.20 -14.92
C GLU A 12 -9.34 -11.12 -16.17
N GLN A 13 -9.78 -10.42 -17.23
CA GLN A 13 -8.95 -10.19 -18.41
C GLN A 13 -7.67 -9.41 -18.07
N VAL A 14 -7.76 -8.39 -17.20
CA VAL A 14 -6.57 -7.68 -16.69
C VAL A 14 -5.61 -8.65 -15.98
N ARG A 15 -6.13 -9.56 -15.16
CA ARG A 15 -5.34 -10.56 -14.43
C ARG A 15 -4.70 -11.58 -15.37
N ASP A 16 -5.39 -11.99 -16.43
CA ASP A 16 -4.85 -12.90 -17.45
C ASP A 16 -3.70 -12.25 -18.23
N MET A 17 -3.85 -10.98 -18.61
CA MET A 17 -2.77 -10.20 -19.22
C MET A 17 -1.58 -10.07 -18.27
N ALA A 18 -1.83 -9.79 -16.99
CA ALA A 18 -0.79 -9.71 -15.98
C ALA A 18 -0.06 -11.05 -15.80
N ARG A 19 -0.78 -12.18 -15.78
CA ARG A 19 -0.20 -13.53 -15.69
C ARG A 19 0.73 -13.82 -16.86
N THR A 20 0.35 -13.39 -18.06
CA THR A 20 1.16 -13.56 -19.27
C THR A 20 2.45 -12.75 -19.17
N LYS A 21 2.36 -11.47 -18.81
CA LYS A 21 3.51 -10.57 -18.68
C LYS A 21 4.44 -10.95 -17.53
N LEU A 22 3.89 -11.44 -16.41
CA LEU A 22 4.63 -11.85 -15.22
C LEU A 22 5.03 -13.34 -15.22
N LYS A 23 4.98 -14.02 -16.37
CA LYS A 23 5.30 -15.44 -16.49
C LYS A 23 6.68 -15.74 -15.88
N GLY A 24 6.74 -16.79 -15.06
CA GLY A 24 7.95 -17.18 -14.32
C GLY A 24 8.19 -16.41 -13.01
N ILE A 25 7.50 -15.29 -12.78
CA ILE A 25 7.65 -14.45 -11.58
C ILE A 25 6.42 -14.52 -10.68
N CYS A 26 5.22 -14.40 -11.27
CA CYS A 26 3.96 -14.40 -10.53
C CYS A 26 2.82 -14.91 -11.40
N ALA A 27 2.07 -15.90 -10.90
CA ALA A 27 0.95 -16.50 -11.64
C ALA A 27 -0.38 -15.72 -11.49
N ALA A 28 -0.37 -14.54 -10.85
CA ALA A 28 -1.56 -13.76 -10.51
C ALA A 28 -2.67 -14.63 -9.89
N TYR A 29 -2.29 -15.39 -8.85
CA TYR A 29 -3.13 -16.40 -8.22
C TYR A 29 -4.48 -15.84 -7.75
N PRO A 30 -5.59 -16.59 -7.94
CA PRO A 30 -6.90 -16.21 -7.40
C PRO A 30 -6.84 -15.95 -5.89
N SER A 31 -6.16 -16.83 -5.15
CA SER A 31 -5.79 -16.62 -3.74
C SER A 31 -4.30 -16.28 -3.64
N CYS A 32 -3.99 -15.07 -3.20
CA CYS A 32 -2.64 -14.56 -3.01
C CYS A 32 -2.29 -14.58 -1.52
N ASP A 33 -2.01 -15.79 -1.03
CA ASP A 33 -1.88 -16.22 0.37
C ASP A 33 -0.43 -16.34 0.88
N GLY A 34 0.57 -16.27 -0.01
CA GLY A 34 1.98 -16.42 0.37
C GLY A 34 2.40 -17.88 0.68
N ASN A 35 1.60 -18.88 0.29
CA ASN A 35 1.94 -20.29 0.46
C ASN A 35 3.20 -20.70 -0.33
N PHE A 36 3.94 -21.69 0.18
CA PHE A 36 5.20 -22.16 -0.40
C PHE A 36 5.04 -22.86 -1.76
N ASP A 37 3.82 -23.26 -2.10
CA ASP A 37 3.49 -23.84 -3.40
C ASP A 37 3.43 -22.78 -4.52
N LYS A 38 3.34 -21.48 -4.14
CA LYS A 38 3.30 -20.38 -5.10
C LYS A 38 4.66 -20.17 -5.74
N ILE A 39 4.68 -19.88 -7.05
CA ILE A 39 5.89 -19.71 -7.85
C ILE A 39 6.82 -18.61 -7.31
N CYS A 40 6.24 -17.56 -6.70
CA CYS A 40 6.98 -16.47 -6.08
C CYS A 40 7.47 -16.78 -4.66
N GLN A 41 7.03 -17.88 -4.04
CA GLN A 41 7.32 -18.29 -2.68
C GLN A 41 8.20 -19.54 -2.70
N ARG A 42 9.44 -19.37 -3.13
CA ARG A 42 10.46 -20.40 -3.02
C ARG A 42 11.72 -19.74 -2.49
N GLU A 43 12.33 -20.31 -1.47
CA GLU A 43 13.67 -19.93 -1.07
C GLU A 43 14.59 -20.23 -2.25
N ALA A 44 14.94 -19.18 -2.98
CA ALA A 44 15.83 -19.31 -4.10
C ALA A 44 17.18 -18.78 -3.63
N TYR A 45 18.09 -19.68 -3.26
CA TYR A 45 19.48 -19.32 -2.99
C TYR A 45 20.01 -18.49 -4.16
N GLY A 46 20.15 -17.18 -3.95
CA GLY A 46 20.64 -16.24 -4.95
C GLY A 46 19.64 -15.65 -5.95
N LYS A 47 18.34 -16.02 -6.00
CA LYS A 47 17.38 -15.38 -6.94
C LYS A 47 16.60 -14.22 -6.30
N PRO A 48 16.12 -13.23 -7.10
CA PRO A 48 15.25 -12.18 -6.61
C PRO A 48 13.93 -12.74 -6.05
N ILE A 49 13.47 -12.16 -4.93
CA ILE A 49 12.19 -12.50 -4.27
C ILE A 49 10.99 -12.25 -5.20
N GLY A 50 11.16 -11.44 -6.26
CA GLY A 50 10.07 -11.04 -7.15
C GLY A 50 8.94 -10.40 -6.34
N LEU A 51 7.72 -10.92 -6.51
CA LEU A 51 6.54 -10.54 -5.71
C LEU A 51 6.36 -11.37 -4.42
N GLY A 52 7.30 -12.25 -4.07
CA GLY A 52 7.30 -13.11 -2.88
C GLY A 52 7.51 -12.37 -1.56
N GLY A 53 7.66 -13.13 -0.48
CA GLY A 53 8.09 -12.65 0.84
C GLY A 53 9.59 -12.92 1.07
N ALA A 54 10.17 -12.26 2.06
CA ALA A 54 11.54 -12.55 2.50
C ALA A 54 11.63 -13.93 3.17
N GLY A 55 12.82 -14.52 3.16
CA GLY A 55 13.07 -15.80 3.82
C GLY A 55 12.15 -16.92 3.34
N GLN A 56 11.47 -17.56 4.28
CA GLN A 56 10.50 -18.64 4.03
C GLN A 56 9.09 -18.11 3.70
N GLY A 57 8.93 -16.78 3.59
CA GLY A 57 7.65 -16.13 3.30
C GLY A 57 6.64 -16.18 4.45
N ARG A 58 7.09 -16.43 5.69
CA ARG A 58 6.22 -16.52 6.87
C ARG A 58 5.50 -15.20 7.15
N SER A 59 6.19 -14.06 7.09
CA SER A 59 5.57 -12.75 7.30
C SER A 59 4.50 -12.43 6.25
N PHE A 60 4.68 -12.89 5.01
CA PHE A 60 3.63 -12.75 4.00
C PHE A 60 2.42 -13.59 4.43
N ARG A 61 2.59 -14.90 4.69
CA ARG A 61 1.47 -15.75 5.15
C ARG A 61 0.78 -15.22 6.40
N ALA A 62 1.56 -14.75 7.37
CA ALA A 62 1.04 -14.17 8.60
C ALA A 62 0.10 -12.98 8.34
N ASN A 63 0.39 -12.14 7.34
CA ASN A 63 -0.53 -11.05 6.95
C ASN A 63 -1.88 -11.56 6.47
N THR A 64 -1.89 -12.60 5.65
CA THR A 64 -3.14 -13.14 5.09
C THR A 64 -3.90 -13.98 6.11
N GLU A 65 -3.20 -14.75 6.94
CA GLU A 65 -3.78 -15.54 8.02
C GLU A 65 -4.39 -14.65 9.11
N ALA A 66 -3.73 -13.54 9.48
CA ALA A 66 -4.26 -12.60 10.47
C ALA A 66 -5.60 -11.98 10.02
N LEU A 67 -5.72 -11.60 8.75
CA LEU A 67 -7.00 -11.11 8.19
C LEU A 67 -8.06 -12.20 8.05
N ALA A 68 -7.65 -13.42 7.70
CA ALA A 68 -8.56 -14.56 7.55
C ALA A 68 -9.20 -14.98 8.87
N LYS A 69 -8.49 -14.83 9.99
CA LYS A 69 -9.00 -15.09 11.35
C LYS A 69 -10.04 -14.10 11.84
N ILE A 70 -10.17 -12.95 11.18
CA ILE A 70 -11.15 -11.94 11.56
C ILE A 70 -12.44 -12.22 10.79
N GLU A 71 -13.53 -12.37 11.52
CA GLU A 71 -14.85 -12.70 10.98
C GLU A 71 -15.83 -11.54 11.24
N PHE A 72 -16.88 -11.43 10.43
CA PHE A 72 -17.87 -10.37 10.56
C PHE A 72 -19.12 -10.84 11.33
N ASN A 73 -19.69 -9.94 12.12
CA ASN A 73 -21.08 -10.04 12.56
C ASN A 73 -21.98 -9.55 11.43
N MET A 74 -22.79 -10.44 10.88
CA MET A 74 -23.76 -10.08 9.85
C MET A 74 -24.97 -9.37 10.48
N SER A 75 -25.42 -8.29 9.86
CA SER A 75 -26.59 -7.51 10.29
C SER A 75 -27.57 -7.42 9.12
N VAL A 76 -28.72 -8.09 9.24
CA VAL A 76 -29.71 -8.22 8.15
C VAL A 76 -31.10 -7.71 8.50
N LEU A 77 -31.32 -7.24 9.73
CA LEU A 77 -32.59 -6.69 10.19
C LEU A 77 -32.46 -5.19 10.41
N GLY A 78 -33.39 -4.41 9.86
CA GLY A 78 -33.43 -2.95 9.99
C GLY A 78 -33.88 -2.26 8.71
N ASP A 79 -33.91 -0.93 8.73
CA ASP A 79 -34.25 -0.12 7.55
C ASP A 79 -33.19 -0.25 6.46
N HIS A 80 -33.64 -0.17 5.20
CA HIS A 80 -32.76 -0.12 4.05
C HIS A 80 -31.88 1.14 4.07
N PHE A 81 -30.64 1.02 3.60
CA PHE A 81 -29.72 2.14 3.44
C PHE A 81 -28.72 1.86 2.31
N GLU A 82 -28.17 2.94 1.74
CA GLU A 82 -27.02 2.88 0.85
C GLU A 82 -25.76 3.27 1.65
N PRO A 83 -24.72 2.42 1.71
CA PRO A 83 -23.52 2.75 2.47
C PRO A 83 -22.77 3.96 1.89
N ASP A 84 -22.47 4.95 2.73
CA ASP A 84 -21.60 6.07 2.39
C ASP A 84 -20.13 5.68 2.60
N THR A 85 -19.41 5.48 1.49
CA THR A 85 -17.98 5.14 1.51
C THR A 85 -17.08 6.37 1.54
N SER A 86 -17.61 7.59 1.40
CA SER A 86 -16.80 8.79 1.30
C SER A 86 -15.94 9.02 2.55
N SER A 87 -14.74 9.56 2.33
CA SER A 87 -13.77 9.83 3.39
C SER A 87 -12.83 10.95 2.99
N SER A 88 -11.96 11.37 3.91
CA SER A 88 -10.90 12.32 3.62
C SER A 88 -9.57 11.79 4.17
N PHE A 89 -8.48 12.02 3.43
CA PHE A 89 -7.14 11.67 3.85
C PHE A 89 -6.23 12.87 3.62
N LEU A 90 -5.70 13.47 4.70
CA LEU A 90 -4.86 14.67 4.64
C LEU A 90 -5.53 15.83 3.88
N GLY A 91 -6.84 16.00 4.07
CA GLY A 91 -7.63 17.03 3.38
C GLY A 91 -7.96 16.72 1.92
N ILE A 92 -7.63 15.51 1.43
CA ILE A 92 -7.98 15.04 0.09
C ILE A 92 -9.28 14.25 0.19
N ASP A 93 -10.30 14.67 -0.55
CA ASP A 93 -11.56 13.94 -0.64
C ASP A 93 -11.36 12.63 -1.40
N LEU A 94 -11.79 11.54 -0.79
CA LEU A 94 -11.74 10.19 -1.35
C LEU A 94 -13.15 9.64 -1.49
N ARG A 95 -13.42 8.99 -2.61
CA ARG A 95 -14.66 8.22 -2.84
C ARG A 95 -14.77 7.04 -1.86
N PHE A 96 -13.63 6.46 -1.47
CA PHE A 96 -13.52 5.37 -0.50
C PHE A 96 -12.10 5.34 0.11
N PRO A 97 -11.92 4.86 1.37
CA PRO A 97 -10.68 5.00 2.14
C PRO A 97 -9.63 3.94 1.78
N VAL A 98 -9.32 3.84 0.48
CA VAL A 98 -8.36 2.85 -0.04
C VAL A 98 -7.36 3.55 -0.94
N LEU A 99 -6.08 3.38 -0.67
CA LEU A 99 -4.99 4.01 -1.40
C LEU A 99 -4.12 2.94 -2.07
N SER A 100 -3.55 3.25 -3.23
CA SER A 100 -2.51 2.40 -3.81
C SER A 100 -1.23 2.51 -2.97
N SER A 101 -0.62 1.39 -2.55
CA SER A 101 0.59 1.37 -1.72
C SER A 101 1.86 1.70 -2.50
N SER A 102 2.90 2.16 -1.80
CA SER A 102 4.21 2.53 -2.33
C SER A 102 5.01 1.33 -2.83
N THR A 103 4.63 0.84 -4.00
CA THR A 103 5.28 -0.29 -4.71
C THR A 103 6.24 0.24 -5.78
N ALA A 104 7.31 -0.49 -6.10
CA ALA A 104 8.28 -0.12 -7.14
C ALA A 104 8.95 -1.36 -7.74
N GLY A 105 9.73 -1.14 -8.80
CA GLY A 105 10.57 -2.16 -9.45
C GLY A 105 9.80 -3.04 -10.43
N ALA A 106 8.64 -2.61 -10.91
CA ALA A 106 7.84 -3.39 -11.86
C ALA A 106 8.56 -3.62 -13.19
N GLN A 107 9.44 -2.70 -13.59
CA GLN A 107 10.26 -2.84 -14.79
C GLN A 107 11.12 -4.12 -14.78
N ASN A 108 11.59 -4.54 -13.61
CA ASN A 108 12.39 -5.78 -13.51
C ASN A 108 11.54 -7.06 -13.50
N TYR A 109 10.23 -6.96 -13.73
CA TYR A 109 9.37 -8.12 -13.93
C TYR A 109 9.17 -8.37 -15.43
N ASN A 110 10.19 -8.94 -16.08
CA ASN A 110 10.22 -9.24 -17.52
C ASN A 110 10.08 -8.00 -18.43
N ASP A 111 10.56 -6.82 -18.01
CA ASP A 111 10.38 -5.56 -18.73
C ASP A 111 8.91 -5.27 -19.08
N ALA A 112 8.00 -5.78 -18.24
CA ALA A 112 6.57 -5.78 -18.55
C ALA A 112 5.97 -4.37 -18.59
N LEU A 113 6.58 -3.41 -17.89
CA LEU A 113 6.19 -2.01 -17.89
C LEU A 113 7.37 -1.13 -17.44
N ASP A 114 7.68 -0.07 -18.20
CA ASP A 114 8.64 0.96 -17.77
C ASP A 114 8.28 1.53 -16.39
N GLU A 115 9.27 1.84 -15.56
CA GLU A 115 9.01 2.21 -14.17
C GLU A 115 8.26 3.55 -14.04
N THR A 116 8.51 4.52 -14.93
CA THR A 116 7.80 5.80 -14.93
C THR A 116 6.36 5.61 -15.43
N GLN A 117 6.17 4.77 -16.45
CA GLN A 117 4.83 4.39 -16.93
C GLN A 117 4.05 3.61 -15.88
N PHE A 118 4.71 2.73 -15.13
CA PHE A 118 4.15 1.99 -14.01
C PHE A 118 3.67 2.94 -12.91
N CYS A 119 4.53 3.89 -12.50
CA CYS A 119 4.14 4.92 -11.53
C CYS A 119 2.97 5.77 -12.04
N THR A 120 3.04 6.24 -13.29
CA THR A 120 2.00 7.07 -13.92
C THR A 120 0.67 6.33 -14.01
N SER A 121 0.69 5.05 -14.37
CA SER A 121 -0.50 4.20 -14.46
C SER A 121 -1.22 4.09 -13.12
N ILE A 122 -0.47 3.92 -12.03
CA ILE A 122 -1.03 3.82 -10.68
C ILE A 122 -1.63 5.15 -10.22
N LEU A 123 -0.94 6.26 -10.46
CA LEU A 123 -1.42 7.59 -10.07
C LEU A 123 -2.71 7.96 -10.83
N LYS A 124 -2.72 7.80 -12.15
CA LYS A 124 -3.91 8.07 -12.98
C LYS A 124 -5.05 7.12 -12.66
N GLY A 125 -4.76 5.82 -12.50
CA GLY A 125 -5.80 4.82 -12.21
C GLY A 125 -6.43 5.03 -10.84
N SER A 126 -5.64 5.44 -9.84
CA SER A 126 -6.15 5.84 -8.53
C SER A 126 -7.05 7.08 -8.65
N LYS A 127 -6.58 8.12 -9.38
CA LYS A 127 -7.36 9.35 -9.62
C LYS A 127 -8.70 9.05 -10.29
N GLU A 128 -8.71 8.24 -11.34
CA GLU A 128 -9.92 7.86 -12.07
C GLU A 128 -10.89 7.00 -11.22
N ALA A 129 -10.38 6.25 -10.25
CA ALA A 129 -11.22 5.52 -9.29
C ALA A 129 -11.80 6.42 -8.18
N GLY A 130 -11.30 7.65 -8.04
CA GLY A 130 -11.70 8.59 -6.99
C GLY A 130 -10.91 8.44 -5.69
N THR A 131 -9.64 8.01 -5.78
CA THR A 131 -8.71 7.91 -4.65
C THR A 131 -7.29 8.36 -5.03
N ILE A 132 -6.32 8.27 -4.14
CA ILE A 132 -4.92 8.66 -4.35
C ILE A 132 -3.96 7.44 -4.26
N GLY A 133 -2.79 7.56 -4.90
CA GLY A 133 -1.74 6.55 -4.86
C GLY A 133 -0.45 7.04 -4.20
N LEU A 134 0.12 6.17 -3.36
CA LEU A 134 1.50 6.28 -2.86
C LEU A 134 2.46 5.62 -3.85
N ARG A 135 3.67 6.15 -3.97
CA ARG A 135 4.71 5.60 -4.85
C ARG A 135 6.05 5.54 -4.12
N GLY A 136 6.70 4.39 -4.22
CA GLY A 136 8.05 4.20 -3.69
C GLY A 136 9.11 4.42 -4.78
N ASP A 137 10.36 4.48 -4.37
CA ASP A 137 11.52 4.47 -5.25
C ASP A 137 12.11 3.07 -5.47
N THR A 138 12.82 2.93 -6.58
CA THR A 138 13.55 1.74 -7.02
C THR A 138 15.05 1.94 -6.83
N TRP A 139 15.90 0.93 -7.03
CA TRP A 139 17.35 1.10 -6.83
C TRP A 139 18.10 1.78 -7.99
N PHE A 140 17.43 2.03 -9.12
CA PHE A 140 18.06 2.54 -10.34
C PHE A 140 17.69 4.00 -10.66
N TYR A 141 17.21 4.77 -9.68
CA TYR A 141 16.98 6.20 -9.87
C TYR A 141 18.27 7.02 -9.68
N THR A 142 18.30 8.21 -10.28
CA THR A 142 19.21 9.30 -9.90
C THR A 142 18.39 10.48 -9.39
N LEU A 143 19.03 11.44 -8.70
CA LEU A 143 18.30 12.60 -8.20
C LEU A 143 17.62 13.34 -9.35
N GLU A 144 18.24 13.44 -10.52
CA GLU A 144 17.73 14.07 -11.74
C GLU A 144 16.63 13.24 -12.40
N ASN A 145 16.74 11.90 -12.36
CA ASN A 145 15.81 10.99 -12.99
C ASN A 145 15.20 10.03 -11.97
N HIS A 146 14.08 10.44 -11.38
CA HIS A 146 13.36 9.67 -10.37
C HIS A 146 11.97 9.25 -10.88
N PRO A 147 11.75 7.97 -11.26
CA PRO A 147 10.51 7.53 -11.92
C PRO A 147 9.21 7.93 -11.20
N SER A 148 9.17 7.78 -9.88
CA SER A 148 8.01 8.19 -9.08
C SER A 148 7.75 9.70 -9.12
N LEU A 149 8.78 10.53 -8.97
CA LEU A 149 8.63 11.99 -8.96
C LEU A 149 8.33 12.51 -10.37
N ASN A 150 8.93 11.92 -11.41
CA ASN A 150 8.60 12.20 -12.80
C ASN A 150 7.12 11.92 -13.09
N ALA A 151 6.60 10.80 -12.60
CA ALA A 151 5.18 10.46 -12.72
C ALA A 151 4.28 11.46 -11.97
N MET A 152 4.68 11.90 -10.77
CA MET A 152 3.94 12.92 -10.01
C MET A 152 3.94 14.28 -10.72
N LYS A 153 5.08 14.71 -11.27
CA LYS A 153 5.17 15.91 -12.10
C LYS A 153 4.23 15.82 -13.31
N ALA A 154 4.24 14.68 -14.02
CA ALA A 154 3.34 14.42 -15.14
C ALA A 154 1.86 14.34 -14.74
N CYS A 155 1.57 14.06 -13.47
CA CYS A 155 0.23 14.03 -12.91
C CYS A 155 -0.09 15.29 -12.07
N THR A 156 0.59 16.40 -12.32
CA THR A 156 0.35 17.71 -11.65
C THR A 156 0.37 17.62 -10.12
N GLY A 157 1.36 16.93 -9.55
CA GLY A 157 1.50 16.73 -8.12
C GLY A 157 0.55 15.69 -7.51
N PHE A 158 -0.25 15.00 -8.34
CA PHE A 158 -1.17 13.99 -7.85
C PHE A 158 -0.40 12.72 -7.45
N GLY A 159 -0.17 12.55 -6.15
CA GLY A 159 0.47 11.38 -5.56
C GLY A 159 1.18 11.71 -4.26
N ILE A 160 1.62 10.66 -3.56
CA ILE A 160 2.39 10.76 -2.32
C ILE A 160 3.67 9.93 -2.46
N PRO A 161 4.86 10.54 -2.53
CA PRO A 161 6.11 9.78 -2.55
C PRO A 161 6.44 9.27 -1.16
N ILE A 162 6.80 8.00 -1.09
CA ILE A 162 7.33 7.36 0.12
C ILE A 162 8.73 6.87 -0.20
N PHE A 163 9.73 7.59 0.30
CA PHE A 163 11.12 7.34 -0.04
C PHE A 163 11.71 6.21 0.80
N LYS A 164 12.64 5.44 0.23
CA LYS A 164 13.53 4.58 1.01
C LYS A 164 14.36 5.42 1.97
N PRO A 165 14.79 4.87 3.12
CA PRO A 165 15.42 5.66 4.16
C PRO A 165 16.90 5.93 3.81
N ARG A 166 17.12 6.81 2.82
CA ARG A 166 18.45 7.24 2.34
C ARG A 166 19.14 8.16 3.36
N SER A 167 20.31 8.71 3.02
CA SER A 167 20.94 9.74 3.85
C SER A 167 20.04 10.97 3.98
N GLN A 168 20.23 11.78 5.04
CA GLN A 168 19.42 12.98 5.27
C GLN A 168 19.47 13.93 4.08
N ASP A 169 20.65 14.19 3.51
CA ASP A 169 20.81 15.11 2.38
C ASP A 169 20.08 14.65 1.12
N VAL A 170 20.08 13.33 0.85
CA VAL A 170 19.32 12.77 -0.28
C VAL A 170 17.83 12.89 -0.04
N LEU A 171 17.35 12.60 1.18
CA LEU A 171 15.94 12.71 1.52
C LEU A 171 15.44 14.15 1.42
N LYS A 172 16.21 15.13 1.92
CA LYS A 172 15.87 16.57 1.81
C LYS A 172 15.71 17.01 0.36
N GLN A 173 16.66 16.67 -0.51
CA GLN A 173 16.56 16.98 -1.94
C GLN A 173 15.36 16.33 -2.64
N LEU A 174 15.01 15.10 -2.25
CA LEU A 174 13.82 14.41 -2.78
C LEU A 174 12.52 15.04 -2.27
N ILE A 175 12.49 15.49 -1.01
CA ILE A 175 11.37 16.21 -0.41
C ILE A 175 11.16 17.57 -1.10
N GLU A 176 12.22 18.34 -1.31
CA GLU A 176 12.15 19.63 -2.04
C GLU A 176 11.52 19.45 -3.43
N LYS A 177 11.90 18.40 -4.15
CA LYS A 177 11.29 18.09 -5.46
C LYS A 177 9.82 17.69 -5.36
N ALA A 178 9.44 16.94 -4.32
CA ALA A 178 8.05 16.60 -4.09
C ALA A 178 7.20 17.85 -3.82
N GLU A 179 7.73 18.80 -3.05
CA GLU A 179 7.13 20.10 -2.79
C GLU A 179 7.01 20.95 -4.06
N GLU A 180 8.09 21.07 -4.84
CA GLU A 180 8.11 21.77 -6.13
C GLU A 180 7.04 21.22 -7.09
N TYR A 181 6.85 19.91 -7.11
CA TYR A 181 5.87 19.26 -8.00
C TYR A 181 4.44 19.32 -7.47
N GLY A 182 4.22 19.88 -6.28
CA GLY A 182 2.89 20.06 -5.67
C GLY A 182 2.30 18.80 -5.07
N CYS A 183 3.15 17.86 -4.61
CA CYS A 183 2.70 16.67 -3.88
C CYS A 183 1.96 17.06 -2.60
N LYS A 184 1.04 16.21 -2.13
CA LYS A 184 0.16 16.53 -0.99
C LYS A 184 0.70 16.10 0.36
N ALA A 185 1.65 15.18 0.35
CA ALA A 185 2.33 14.63 1.52
C ALA A 185 3.63 13.99 1.05
N VAL A 186 4.54 13.73 1.98
CA VAL A 186 5.76 12.96 1.73
C VAL A 186 5.94 11.95 2.84
N GLY A 187 6.75 10.91 2.63
CA GLY A 187 7.04 9.98 3.69
C GLY A 187 8.31 9.19 3.47
N VAL A 188 8.65 8.41 4.50
CA VAL A 188 9.78 7.49 4.46
C VAL A 188 9.30 6.10 4.86
N ASP A 189 9.72 5.12 4.06
CA ASP A 189 9.54 3.69 4.28
C ASP A 189 10.67 3.18 5.20
N LEU A 190 10.46 3.33 6.52
CA LEU A 190 11.48 3.12 7.55
C LEU A 190 11.95 1.66 7.62
N ASP A 191 11.03 0.71 7.43
CA ASP A 191 11.36 -0.72 7.35
C ASP A 191 12.19 -1.07 6.09
N GLY A 192 12.23 -0.17 5.11
CA GLY A 192 13.05 -0.26 3.91
C GLY A 192 14.56 -0.25 4.19
N CYS A 193 14.99 0.06 5.41
CA CYS A 193 16.38 -0.13 5.85
C CYS A 193 16.81 -1.61 5.80
N GLY A 194 15.87 -2.55 5.88
CA GLY A 194 16.09 -3.98 5.68
C GLY A 194 16.05 -4.44 4.22
N SER A 195 16.02 -3.53 3.24
CA SER A 195 15.87 -3.89 1.83
C SER A 195 17.12 -4.59 1.28
N THR A 196 17.00 -5.89 1.05
CA THR A 196 18.07 -6.70 0.42
C THR A 196 18.35 -6.27 -1.02
N ILE A 197 17.36 -5.73 -1.71
CA ILE A 197 17.50 -5.31 -3.11
C ILE A 197 18.36 -4.06 -3.21
N MET A 198 18.11 -3.06 -2.37
CA MET A 198 18.92 -1.83 -2.33
C MET A 198 20.37 -2.15 -1.96
N ALA A 199 20.57 -2.98 -0.93
CA ALA A 199 21.89 -3.40 -0.49
C ALA A 199 22.68 -4.13 -1.59
N ARG A 200 22.05 -5.07 -2.32
CA ARG A 200 22.70 -5.79 -3.44
C ARG A 200 23.11 -4.88 -4.60
N GLN A 201 22.47 -3.73 -4.74
CA GLN A 201 22.69 -2.79 -5.84
C GLN A 201 23.57 -1.60 -5.41
N GLY A 202 24.21 -1.70 -4.24
CA GLY A 202 25.08 -0.64 -3.73
C GLY A 202 24.35 0.66 -3.37
N MET A 203 23.03 0.62 -3.19
CA MET A 203 22.24 1.76 -2.75
C MET A 203 22.08 1.74 -1.23
N PRO A 204 22.74 2.66 -0.49
CA PRO A 204 22.70 2.64 0.96
C PRO A 204 21.32 3.08 1.48
N VAL A 205 20.83 2.31 2.45
CA VAL A 205 19.62 2.56 3.23
C VAL A 205 19.98 2.48 4.72
N PHE A 206 19.31 3.28 5.54
CA PHE A 206 19.71 3.51 6.92
C PHE A 206 18.53 3.33 7.87
N ARG A 207 18.80 2.77 9.05
CA ARG A 207 17.86 2.89 10.17
C ARG A 207 17.81 4.37 10.59
N LYS A 208 16.60 4.90 10.77
CA LYS A 208 16.39 6.27 11.25
C LYS A 208 16.19 6.30 12.75
N ASN A 209 16.88 7.20 13.43
CA ASN A 209 16.59 7.53 14.82
C ASN A 209 15.50 8.62 14.88
N VAL A 210 14.98 8.90 16.09
CA VAL A 210 13.89 9.88 16.28
C VAL A 210 14.29 11.29 15.82
N ARG A 211 15.54 11.71 16.04
CA ARG A 211 16.04 13.02 15.62
C ARG A 211 16.10 13.14 14.10
N ASP A 212 16.47 12.07 13.40
CA ASP A 212 16.46 12.06 11.93
C ASP A 212 15.05 12.29 11.38
N ILE A 213 14.02 11.72 12.04
CA ILE A 213 12.62 11.91 11.66
C ILE A 213 12.16 13.34 11.97
N GLU A 214 12.43 13.82 13.18
CA GLU A 214 12.08 15.18 13.60
C GLU A 214 12.71 16.23 12.68
N GLU A 215 13.96 16.03 12.25
CA GLU A 215 14.64 16.90 11.30
C GLU A 215 13.91 16.93 9.95
N LEU A 216 13.50 15.78 9.40
CA LEU A 216 12.79 15.71 8.12
C LEU A 216 11.38 16.30 8.21
N VAL A 217 10.69 16.06 9.33
CA VAL A 217 9.37 16.66 9.61
C VAL A 217 9.46 18.18 9.67
N ARG A 218 10.47 18.73 10.37
CA ARG A 218 10.68 20.18 10.47
C ARG A 218 11.15 20.81 9.17
N PHE A 219 11.87 20.05 8.34
CA PHE A 219 12.37 20.51 7.05
C PHE A 219 11.25 20.64 6.01
N SER A 220 10.31 19.69 5.99
CA SER A 220 9.22 19.70 5.01
C SER A 220 8.06 20.60 5.44
N SER A 221 7.48 21.29 4.46
CA SER A 221 6.18 21.96 4.56
C SER A 221 4.98 21.01 4.40
N LEU A 222 5.22 19.78 3.96
CA LEU A 222 4.17 18.79 3.68
C LEU A 222 3.93 17.86 4.89
N PRO A 223 2.69 17.34 5.05
CA PRO A 223 2.42 16.28 6.00
C PRO A 223 3.36 15.09 5.79
N PHE A 224 3.97 14.62 6.88
CA PHE A 224 4.96 13.56 6.83
C PHE A 224 4.37 12.20 7.23
N ILE A 225 4.73 11.15 6.50
CA ILE A 225 4.25 9.77 6.69
C ILE A 225 5.42 8.88 7.11
N ALA A 226 5.32 8.27 8.29
CA ALA A 226 6.23 7.20 8.72
C ALA A 226 5.63 5.85 8.38
N LYS A 227 6.21 5.15 7.39
CA LYS A 227 5.74 3.83 6.94
C LYS A 227 6.66 2.72 7.40
N GLY A 228 6.06 1.57 7.70
CA GLY A 228 6.79 0.37 8.13
C GLY A 228 6.80 0.18 9.65
N ILE A 229 5.90 0.84 10.36
CA ILE A 229 5.84 0.78 11.83
C ILE A 229 5.04 -0.45 12.25
N MET A 230 5.65 -1.31 13.08
CA MET A 230 5.02 -2.52 13.61
C MET A 230 5.01 -2.58 15.15
N MET A 231 5.46 -1.51 15.83
CA MET A 231 5.48 -1.45 17.29
C MET A 231 4.75 -0.20 17.81
N PRO A 232 3.84 -0.33 18.81
CA PRO A 232 3.15 0.82 19.40
C PRO A 232 4.08 1.90 19.95
N GLU A 233 5.17 1.51 20.60
CA GLU A 233 6.13 2.48 21.16
C GLU A 233 6.92 3.24 20.09
N GLU A 234 7.22 2.62 18.95
CA GLU A 234 7.84 3.32 17.83
C GLU A 234 6.85 4.24 17.13
N ALA A 235 5.58 3.82 17.04
CA ALA A 235 4.52 4.67 16.51
C ALA A 235 4.36 5.95 17.34
N GLN A 236 4.35 5.84 18.67
CA GLN A 236 4.28 7.01 19.56
C GLN A 236 5.48 7.94 19.36
N LYS A 237 6.70 7.41 19.29
CA LYS A 237 7.90 8.22 19.03
C LYS A 237 7.85 8.97 17.70
N CYS A 238 7.27 8.38 16.66
CA CYS A 238 7.05 9.05 15.38
C CYS A 238 6.04 10.20 15.53
N VAL A 239 4.93 9.99 16.24
CA VAL A 239 3.94 11.04 16.51
C VAL A 239 4.56 12.18 17.33
N ASP A 240 5.34 11.87 18.36
CA ASP A 240 6.04 12.86 19.18
C ASP A 240 7.05 13.67 18.36
N ALA A 241 7.62 13.09 17.30
CA ALA A 241 8.49 13.76 16.34
C ALA A 241 7.74 14.61 15.29
N GLY A 242 6.41 14.70 15.36
CA GLY A 242 5.56 15.51 14.48
C GLY A 242 5.08 14.81 13.20
N VAL A 243 5.22 13.48 13.11
CA VAL A 243 4.69 12.71 11.97
C VAL A 243 3.16 12.82 11.92
N SER A 244 2.63 13.11 10.73
CA SER A 244 1.19 13.30 10.51
C SER A 244 0.43 11.98 10.33
N VAL A 245 1.07 10.96 9.77
CA VAL A 245 0.45 9.65 9.51
C VAL A 245 1.40 8.51 9.88
N ILE A 246 0.88 7.55 10.64
CA ILE A 246 1.55 6.27 10.88
C ILE A 246 1.02 5.24 9.88
N ALA A 247 1.90 4.68 9.05
CA ALA A 247 1.55 3.59 8.14
C ALA A 247 2.04 2.26 8.71
N VAL A 248 1.10 1.50 9.28
CA VAL A 248 1.33 0.16 9.85
C VAL A 248 1.54 -0.83 8.71
N SER A 249 2.76 -1.33 8.60
CA SER A 249 3.18 -2.16 7.47
C SER A 249 4.41 -2.97 7.87
N ASN A 250 4.50 -4.20 7.36
CA ASN A 250 5.71 -5.02 7.41
C ASN A 250 6.31 -5.23 6.00
N HIS A 251 6.16 -4.22 5.14
CA HIS A 251 6.56 -4.25 3.74
C HIS A 251 5.91 -5.37 2.92
N GLY A 252 4.71 -5.81 3.31
CA GLY A 252 4.07 -7.00 2.75
C GLY A 252 4.87 -8.30 2.96
N GLY A 253 5.64 -8.36 4.06
CA GLY A 253 6.49 -9.49 4.44
C GLY A 253 7.78 -9.62 3.62
N ARG A 254 8.34 -8.51 3.12
CA ARG A 254 9.46 -8.52 2.14
C ARG A 254 10.82 -8.07 2.68
N VAL A 255 10.87 -7.50 3.89
CA VAL A 255 12.11 -6.97 4.49
C VAL A 255 12.59 -7.83 5.65
N LEU A 256 11.67 -8.23 6.53
CA LEU A 256 11.94 -9.12 7.65
C LEU A 256 10.93 -10.27 7.64
N ASP A 257 11.43 -11.50 7.63
CA ASP A 257 10.60 -12.70 7.76
C ASP A 257 10.28 -12.98 9.24
N SER A 258 9.25 -13.80 9.49
CA SER A 258 8.77 -14.16 10.83
C SER A 258 8.23 -12.99 11.69
N THR A 259 7.62 -11.99 11.06
CA THR A 259 6.85 -10.94 11.75
C THR A 259 5.37 -11.33 11.88
N PRO A 260 4.63 -10.79 12.87
CA PRO A 260 3.18 -10.96 12.91
C PRO A 260 2.53 -10.29 11.69
N GLY A 261 1.29 -10.72 11.38
CA GLY A 261 0.47 -10.06 10.39
C GLY A 261 0.06 -8.65 10.84
N VAL A 262 -0.04 -7.71 9.92
CA VAL A 262 -0.40 -6.31 10.23
C VAL A 262 -1.73 -6.21 10.96
N ALA A 263 -2.73 -7.00 10.59
CA ALA A 263 -4.04 -7.01 11.25
C ALA A 263 -3.97 -7.40 12.75
N THR A 264 -2.95 -8.15 13.17
CA THR A 264 -2.70 -8.47 14.60
C THR A 264 -2.13 -7.26 15.36
N VAL A 265 -1.32 -6.44 14.70
CA VAL A 265 -0.60 -5.32 15.33
C VAL A 265 -1.43 -4.03 15.31
N LEU A 266 -2.26 -3.84 14.28
CA LEU A 266 -3.01 -2.62 14.04
C LEU A 266 -3.86 -2.15 15.26
N PRO A 267 -4.66 -3.02 15.92
CA PRO A 267 -5.40 -2.61 17.12
C PRO A 267 -4.52 -2.13 18.27
N LEU A 268 -3.33 -2.72 18.43
CA LEU A 268 -2.40 -2.34 19.49
C LEU A 268 -1.84 -0.93 19.26
N ILE A 269 -1.51 -0.61 18.00
CA ILE A 269 -1.05 0.73 17.62
C ILE A 269 -2.20 1.74 17.77
N ARG A 270 -3.41 1.41 17.29
CA ARG A 270 -4.58 2.29 17.47
C ARG A 270 -4.85 2.57 18.96
N LYS A 271 -4.79 1.55 19.81
CA LYS A 271 -4.98 1.71 21.27
C LYS A 271 -3.95 2.66 21.88
N LYS A 272 -2.68 2.58 21.46
CA LYS A 272 -1.60 3.46 21.96
C LYS A 272 -1.78 4.91 21.51
N LEU A 273 -2.11 5.13 20.24
CA LEU A 273 -2.16 6.47 19.65
C LEU A 273 -3.50 7.20 19.84
N GLY A 274 -4.56 6.48 20.21
CA GLY A 274 -5.91 7.03 20.27
C GLY A 274 -6.48 7.34 18.88
N LYS A 275 -7.59 8.08 18.82
CA LYS A 275 -8.35 8.35 17.57
C LYS A 275 -7.87 9.58 16.79
N SER A 276 -7.03 10.44 17.38
CA SER A 276 -6.61 11.70 16.76
C SER A 276 -5.50 11.54 15.72
N VAL A 277 -4.70 10.48 15.82
CA VAL A 277 -3.62 10.20 14.87
C VAL A 277 -4.17 9.44 13.66
N THR A 278 -3.86 9.91 12.46
CA THR A 278 -4.21 9.20 11.23
C THR A 278 -3.35 7.96 11.07
N ILE A 279 -3.99 6.81 10.89
CA ILE A 279 -3.34 5.52 10.68
C ILE A 279 -3.73 4.97 9.32
N THR A 280 -2.72 4.57 8.54
CA THR A 280 -2.95 3.71 7.37
C THR A 280 -2.41 2.31 7.63
N ALA A 281 -2.97 1.30 6.98
CA ALA A 281 -2.54 -0.08 7.15
C ALA A 281 -2.48 -0.83 5.82
N ASP A 282 -1.46 -1.67 5.65
CA ASP A 282 -1.31 -2.58 4.52
C ASP A 282 -1.08 -4.03 4.99
N GLY A 283 -0.89 -4.96 4.07
CA GLY A 283 -0.59 -6.36 4.41
C GLY A 283 -1.80 -7.28 4.28
N GLY A 284 -1.73 -8.20 3.32
CA GLY A 284 -2.75 -9.23 3.13
C GLY A 284 -4.06 -8.79 2.47
N VAL A 285 -4.41 -7.51 2.47
CA VAL A 285 -5.66 -6.94 1.90
C VAL A 285 -5.82 -7.24 0.41
N ARG A 286 -6.98 -7.76 -0.03
CA ARG A 286 -7.29 -8.10 -1.44
C ARG A 286 -8.64 -7.58 -1.91
N THR A 287 -9.62 -7.52 -1.01
CA THR A 287 -11.02 -7.19 -1.29
C THR A 287 -11.53 -6.09 -0.38
N GLY A 288 -12.70 -5.53 -0.71
CA GLY A 288 -13.37 -4.57 0.18
C GLY A 288 -13.82 -5.17 1.51
N TYR A 289 -13.98 -6.49 1.61
CA TYR A 289 -14.17 -7.18 2.89
C TYR A 289 -12.94 -7.02 3.78
N ASP A 290 -11.74 -7.21 3.23
CA ASP A 290 -10.49 -7.02 3.98
C ASP A 290 -10.27 -5.56 4.37
N VAL A 291 -10.67 -4.63 3.50
CA VAL A 291 -10.65 -3.20 3.79
C VAL A 291 -11.52 -2.90 5.00
N LEU A 292 -12.78 -3.37 5.02
CA LEU A 292 -13.68 -3.12 6.14
C LEU A 292 -13.15 -3.71 7.46
N LYS A 293 -12.51 -4.89 7.43
CA LYS A 293 -11.81 -5.45 8.60
C LYS A 293 -10.72 -4.52 9.11
N MET A 294 -9.83 -4.05 8.23
CA MET A 294 -8.75 -3.13 8.63
C MET A 294 -9.28 -1.81 9.21
N LEU A 295 -10.35 -1.26 8.63
CA LEU A 295 -11.02 -0.07 9.18
C LEU A 295 -11.57 -0.33 10.58
N ALA A 296 -12.28 -1.46 10.77
CA ALA A 296 -12.82 -1.87 12.06
C ALA A 296 -11.75 -2.12 13.14
N LEU A 297 -10.55 -2.58 12.73
CA LEU A 297 -9.38 -2.72 13.60
C LEU A 297 -8.70 -1.39 13.93
N GLY A 298 -9.11 -0.30 13.29
CA GLY A 298 -8.66 1.05 13.61
C GLY A 298 -7.78 1.72 12.56
N ALA A 299 -7.71 1.25 11.32
CA ALA A 299 -7.14 2.06 10.23
C ALA A 299 -8.13 3.17 9.80
N ASP A 300 -7.61 4.33 9.41
CA ASP A 300 -8.40 5.39 8.78
C ASP A 300 -8.42 5.26 7.25
N ALA A 301 -7.37 4.64 6.68
CA ALA A 301 -7.35 4.23 5.28
C ALA A 301 -6.47 3.00 5.04
N VAL A 302 -6.78 2.25 3.98
CA VAL A 302 -6.19 0.94 3.72
C VAL A 302 -5.37 0.94 2.44
N LEU A 303 -4.19 0.33 2.47
CA LEU A 303 -3.21 0.34 1.39
C LEU A 303 -3.20 -0.99 0.62
N LEU A 304 -3.26 -0.93 -0.70
CA LEU A 304 -3.18 -2.10 -1.60
C LEU A 304 -1.84 -2.17 -2.32
N GLY A 305 -1.11 -3.27 -2.16
CA GLY A 305 0.22 -3.47 -2.76
C GLY A 305 0.20 -4.34 -4.02
N ARG A 306 0.37 -5.66 -3.84
CA ARG A 306 0.65 -6.62 -4.93
C ARG A 306 -0.39 -6.63 -6.04
N ASP A 307 -1.66 -6.47 -5.73
CA ASP A 307 -2.70 -6.48 -6.76
C ASP A 307 -2.71 -5.20 -7.60
N ILE A 308 -2.29 -4.07 -7.03
CA ILE A 308 -2.06 -2.84 -7.82
C ILE A 308 -0.91 -3.06 -8.81
N ILE A 309 0.15 -3.77 -8.41
CA ILE A 309 1.25 -4.13 -9.33
C ILE A 309 0.70 -4.97 -10.50
N ARG A 310 -0.07 -6.02 -10.20
CA ARG A 310 -0.65 -6.91 -11.21
C ARG A 310 -1.60 -6.15 -12.14
N ALA A 311 -2.43 -5.28 -11.58
CA ALA A 311 -3.38 -4.47 -12.30
C ALA A 311 -2.68 -3.52 -13.29
N ALA A 312 -1.66 -2.80 -12.82
CA ALA A 312 -0.85 -1.90 -13.67
C ALA A 312 -0.07 -2.66 -14.74
N VAL A 313 0.56 -3.79 -14.40
CA VAL A 313 1.27 -4.62 -15.39
C VAL A 313 0.29 -5.19 -16.42
N GLY A 314 -0.88 -5.64 -15.99
CA GLY A 314 -1.92 -6.18 -16.86
C GLY A 314 -2.38 -5.18 -17.91
N ALA A 315 -2.86 -4.01 -17.46
CA ALA A 315 -3.55 -3.05 -18.33
C ALA A 315 -3.33 -1.57 -17.96
N GLY A 316 -2.18 -1.23 -17.36
CA GLY A 316 -1.81 0.15 -17.01
C GLY A 316 -2.85 0.84 -16.14
N THR A 317 -3.15 2.10 -16.45
CA THR A 317 -4.16 2.93 -15.79
C THR A 317 -5.51 2.23 -15.67
N LEU A 318 -6.01 1.64 -16.76
CA LEU A 318 -7.31 0.98 -16.80
C LEU A 318 -7.35 -0.21 -15.84
N GLY A 319 -6.28 -1.01 -15.81
CA GLY A 319 -6.18 -2.15 -14.91
C GLY A 319 -6.27 -1.72 -13.44
N VAL A 320 -5.52 -0.67 -13.05
CA VAL A 320 -5.53 -0.12 -11.69
C VAL A 320 -6.92 0.38 -11.32
N LYS A 321 -7.58 1.15 -12.21
CA LYS A 321 -8.94 1.64 -12.01
C LYS A 321 -9.92 0.48 -11.77
N LEU A 322 -9.95 -0.51 -12.67
CA LEU A 322 -10.87 -1.65 -12.57
C LEU A 322 -10.65 -2.46 -11.28
N HIS A 323 -9.40 -2.59 -10.82
CA HIS A 323 -9.12 -3.27 -9.57
C HIS A 323 -9.64 -2.48 -8.35
N LEU A 324 -9.39 -1.18 -8.31
CA LEU A 324 -9.86 -0.31 -7.24
C LEU A 324 -11.39 -0.21 -7.20
N GLU A 325 -12.06 -0.15 -8.37
CA GLU A 325 -13.52 -0.20 -8.48
C GLU A 325 -14.07 -1.53 -7.94
N HIS A 326 -13.43 -2.66 -8.23
CA HIS A 326 -13.83 -3.96 -7.67
C HIS A 326 -13.71 -4.00 -6.13
N VAL A 327 -12.63 -3.46 -5.58
CA VAL A 327 -12.47 -3.33 -4.12
C VAL A 327 -13.56 -2.42 -3.54
N HIS A 328 -13.88 -1.31 -4.20
CA HIS A 328 -14.95 -0.42 -3.78
C HIS A 328 -16.33 -1.11 -3.75
N GLN A 329 -16.68 -1.86 -4.80
CA GLN A 329 -17.96 -2.59 -4.86
C GLN A 329 -18.07 -3.64 -3.76
N THR A 330 -16.99 -4.37 -3.49
CA THR A 330 -16.98 -5.37 -2.41
C THR A 330 -16.99 -4.72 -1.02
N LEU A 331 -16.48 -3.50 -0.87
CA LEU A 331 -16.56 -2.71 0.37
C LEU A 331 -17.99 -2.26 0.64
N ILE A 332 -18.69 -1.72 -0.36
CA ILE A 332 -20.12 -1.36 -0.26
C ILE A 332 -20.92 -2.57 0.20
N LYS A 333 -20.70 -3.74 -0.43
CA LYS A 333 -21.38 -4.97 -0.05
C LYS A 333 -21.06 -5.39 1.39
N ALA A 334 -19.80 -5.31 1.81
CA ALA A 334 -19.41 -5.62 3.18
C ALA A 334 -20.13 -4.70 4.18
N MET A 335 -20.08 -3.39 3.97
CA MET A 335 -20.71 -2.38 4.81
C MET A 335 -22.23 -2.57 4.92
N PHE A 336 -22.88 -2.87 3.80
CA PHE A 336 -24.32 -3.17 3.78
C PHE A 336 -24.65 -4.39 4.65
N MET A 337 -23.90 -5.48 4.49
CA MET A 337 -24.14 -6.74 5.22
C MET A 337 -23.73 -6.70 6.69
N THR A 338 -23.01 -5.66 7.13
CA THR A 338 -22.63 -5.43 8.54
C THR A 338 -23.38 -4.27 9.18
N GLY A 339 -24.36 -3.66 8.49
CA GLY A 339 -25.11 -2.51 9.02
C GLY A 339 -24.27 -1.23 9.15
N THR A 340 -23.13 -1.16 8.48
CA THR A 340 -22.18 -0.03 8.55
C THR A 340 -22.60 1.06 7.56
N LYS A 341 -23.40 2.03 8.02
CA LYS A 341 -23.98 3.07 7.15
C LYS A 341 -22.96 4.05 6.56
N ASN A 342 -21.85 4.29 7.26
CA ASN A 342 -20.74 5.09 6.77
C ASN A 342 -19.40 4.60 7.34
N ILE A 343 -18.29 4.98 6.71
CA ILE A 343 -16.93 4.53 7.11
C ILE A 343 -16.62 4.80 8.59
N LYS A 344 -17.12 5.88 9.17
CA LYS A 344 -16.86 6.23 10.59
C LYS A 344 -17.51 5.25 11.58
N MET A 345 -18.46 4.43 11.12
CA MET A 345 -19.09 3.38 11.92
C MET A 345 -18.33 2.04 11.88
N ALA A 346 -17.27 1.91 11.07
CA ALA A 346 -16.46 0.71 11.06
C ALA A 346 -15.64 0.62 12.36
N ASP A 347 -16.06 -0.24 13.28
CA ASP A 347 -15.36 -0.52 14.53
C ASP A 347 -15.47 -1.99 14.93
N SER A 348 -14.88 -2.38 16.06
CA SER A 348 -14.82 -3.79 16.47
C SER A 348 -16.18 -4.46 16.65
N ARG A 349 -17.30 -3.72 16.79
CA ARG A 349 -18.64 -4.31 16.97
C ARG A 349 -19.12 -5.06 15.74
N ILE A 350 -18.63 -4.71 14.55
CA ILE A 350 -18.95 -5.46 13.32
C ILE A 350 -18.12 -6.74 13.17
N LEU A 351 -17.19 -7.02 14.10
CA LEU A 351 -16.33 -8.19 14.07
C LEU A 351 -16.82 -9.23 15.10
N PHE A 352 -16.83 -10.50 14.71
CA PHE A 352 -17.19 -11.61 15.57
C PHE A 352 -16.03 -11.94 16.53
N ASN A 353 -16.35 -12.14 17.82
CA ASN A 353 -15.41 -12.51 18.89
C ASN A 353 -14.13 -11.63 18.96
N GLN A 354 -14.30 -10.31 18.90
CA GLN A 354 -13.22 -9.35 19.20
C GLN A 354 -13.53 -8.69 20.55
N ASP A 355 -12.79 -9.07 21.60
CA ASP A 355 -12.85 -8.45 22.94
C ASP A 355 -12.16 -7.08 22.98
#